data_AF-A0A6F8TG21-F1
#
_entry.id   AF-A0A6F8TG21-F1
#
_cell.length_a   1.000
_cell.length_b   1.000
_cell.length_c   1.000
_cell.angle_alpha   90.00
_cell.angle_beta   90.00
_cell.angle_gamma   90.00
#
_symmetry.space_group_name_H-M   'P 1'
#
loop_
_entity.id
_entity.type
_entity.pdbx_description
1 polymer ?
#
loop_
_entity_poly.entity_id
_entity_poly.type
_entity_poly.pdbx_seq_one_letter_code
_entity_poly.pdbx_strand_id
1 'polypeptide(L)'
;MTISTKKAIVVGATGLVGLALVEQLEHTPEFEAITVVVRKESQLLNTYKKVTQLVIDDFLLLNDEDVNGHTHAFSCLGTTLKIAGSKQRFYAVDYEINAHFADLIQDKHIHF
;
A
#
# COMPACT_ATOMS: atom_id res chain seq x y z
N MET A 1 -12.98 18.05 19.98
CA MET A 1 -11.98 16.96 19.91
C MET A 1 -11.34 17.04 18.54
N THR A 2 -10.08 17.45 18.46
CA THR A 2 -9.31 17.38 17.22
C THR A 2 -8.99 15.91 16.98
N ILE A 3 -9.75 15.26 16.12
CA ILE A 3 -9.38 13.94 15.60
C ILE A 3 -8.08 14.19 14.83
N SER A 4 -6.96 13.66 15.31
CA SER A 4 -5.73 13.61 14.51
C SER A 4 -6.07 12.75 13.30
N THR A 5 -6.06 13.35 12.11
CA THR A 5 -6.51 12.68 10.90
C THR A 5 -5.43 11.74 10.41
N LYS A 6 -5.76 10.45 10.26
CA LYS A 6 -4.84 9.43 9.79
C LYS A 6 -4.88 9.35 8.27
N LYS A 7 -3.71 9.16 7.66
CA LYS A 7 -3.55 8.93 6.22
C LYS A 7 -2.79 7.63 6.04
N ALA A 8 -3.36 6.70 5.30
CA ALA A 8 -2.75 5.39 5.04
C ALA A 8 -2.14 5.35 3.64
N ILE A 9 -0.99 4.72 3.50
CA ILE A 9 -0.49 4.22 2.22
C ILE A 9 -0.48 2.69 2.24
N VAL A 10 -1.03 2.06 1.19
CA VAL A 10 -1.19 0.60 1.11
C VAL A 10 -0.57 0.09 -0.19
N VAL A 11 0.40 -0.81 -0.08
CA VAL A 11 0.91 -1.58 -1.22
C VAL A 11 0.25 -2.97 -1.25
N GLY A 12 -0.06 -3.49 -2.44
CA GLY A 12 -0.76 -4.78 -2.58
C GLY A 12 -2.28 -4.72 -2.34
N ALA A 13 -2.88 -3.54 -2.49
CA ALA A 13 -4.30 -3.28 -2.24
C ALA A 13 -5.28 -4.08 -3.12
N THR A 14 -4.84 -4.62 -4.26
CA THR A 14 -5.68 -5.41 -5.17
C THR A 14 -5.72 -6.91 -4.84
N GLY A 15 -4.87 -7.36 -3.91
CA GLY A 15 -4.87 -8.73 -3.41
C GLY A 15 -5.99 -8.98 -2.40
N LEU A 16 -6.21 -10.25 -2.03
CA LEU A 16 -7.26 -10.64 -1.08
C LEU A 16 -7.17 -9.89 0.25
N VAL A 17 -5.97 -9.84 0.84
CA VAL A 17 -5.73 -9.17 2.12
C VAL A 17 -5.82 -7.65 1.98
N GLY A 18 -5.22 -7.11 0.93
CA GLY A 18 -5.21 -5.67 0.66
C GLY A 18 -6.62 -5.10 0.45
N LEU A 19 -7.48 -5.81 -0.28
CA LEU A 19 -8.87 -5.39 -0.49
C LEU A 19 -9.65 -5.35 0.82
N ALA A 20 -9.53 -6.40 1.65
CA ALA A 20 -10.19 -6.44 2.95
C ALA A 20 -9.68 -5.34 3.90
N LEU A 21 -8.37 -5.04 3.86
CA LEU A 21 -7.80 -3.94 4.62
C LEU A 21 -8.35 -2.59 4.15
N VAL A 22 -8.35 -2.31 2.84
CA VAL A 22 -8.87 -1.06 2.28
C VAL A 22 -10.34 -0.86 2.67
N GLU A 23 -11.15 -1.91 2.62
CA GLU A 23 -12.55 -1.84 3.06
C GLU A 23 -12.67 -1.48 4.55
N GLN A 24 -11.83 -2.04 5.42
CA GLN A 24 -11.83 -1.66 6.85
C GLN A 24 -11.38 -0.21 7.07
N LEU A 25 -10.33 0.23 6.37
CA LEU A 25 -9.82 1.59 6.47
C LEU A 25 -10.86 2.61 5.98
N GLU A 26 -11.59 2.32 4.89
CA GLU A 26 -12.66 3.17 4.38
C GLU A 26 -13.71 3.46 5.47
N HIS A 27 -14.11 2.43 6.21
CA HIS A 27 -15.14 2.53 7.25
C HIS A 27 -14.60 3.06 8.60
N THR A 28 -13.29 3.21 8.75
CA THR A 28 -12.68 3.70 9.99
C THR A 28 -12.68 5.23 10.00
N PRO A 29 -13.38 5.89 10.95
CA PRO A 29 -13.52 7.36 10.97
C PRO A 29 -12.20 8.12 11.15
N GLU A 30 -11.20 7.50 11.79
CA GLU A 30 -9.89 8.12 12.02
C GLU A 30 -9.07 8.28 10.74
N PHE A 31 -9.30 7.44 9.72
CA PHE A 31 -8.64 7.55 8.41
C PHE A 31 -9.43 8.48 7.50
N GLU A 32 -8.78 9.54 7.01
CA GLU A 32 -9.36 10.51 6.09
C GLU A 32 -8.99 10.23 4.62
N ALA A 33 -7.82 9.64 4.40
CA ALA A 33 -7.29 9.37 3.06
C ALA A 33 -6.52 8.05 3.04
N ILE A 34 -6.68 7.31 1.95
CA ILE A 34 -6.07 6.01 1.72
C ILE A 34 -5.43 6.05 0.32
N THR A 35 -4.11 6.14 0.27
CA THR A 35 -3.35 6.03 -0.98
C THR A 35 -3.07 4.56 -1.24
N VAL A 36 -3.56 4.01 -2.35
CA VAL A 36 -3.26 2.64 -2.75
C VAL A 36 -2.27 2.66 -3.92
N VAL A 37 -1.13 1.98 -3.75
CA VAL A 37 -0.14 1.85 -4.82
C VAL A 37 -0.50 0.65 -5.69
N VAL A 38 -0.72 0.90 -6.98
CA VAL A 38 -1.17 -0.10 -7.94
C VAL A 38 -0.35 -0.03 -9.22
N ARG A 39 -0.16 -1.17 -9.90
CA ARG A 39 0.53 -1.21 -11.20
C ARG A 39 -0.34 -0.73 -12.36
N LYS A 40 -1.65 -0.84 -12.18
CA LYS A 40 -2.69 -0.45 -13.13
C LYS A 40 -3.89 0.01 -12.33
N GLU A 41 -4.61 0.97 -12.88
CA GLU A 41 -5.83 1.48 -12.26
C GLU A 41 -6.86 0.36 -12.06
N SER A 42 -7.45 0.30 -10.87
CA SER A 42 -8.51 -0.64 -10.50
C SER A 42 -9.86 0.05 -10.43
N GLN A 43 -10.80 -0.33 -11.30
CA GLN A 43 -12.16 0.21 -11.26
C GLN A 43 -12.88 -0.11 -9.94
N LEU A 44 -12.56 -1.25 -9.31
CA LEU A 44 -13.11 -1.60 -8.01
C LEU A 44 -12.68 -0.60 -6.93
N LEU A 45 -11.40 -0.21 -6.92
CA LEU A 45 -10.87 0.71 -5.92
C LEU A 45 -11.42 2.13 -6.09
N ASN A 46 -11.86 2.50 -7.31
CA ASN A 46 -12.55 3.77 -7.59
C ASN A 46 -13.94 3.87 -6.93
N THR A 47 -14.47 2.80 -6.35
CA THR A 47 -15.78 2.83 -5.66
C THR A 47 -15.67 3.33 -4.21
N TYR A 48 -14.48 3.31 -3.61
CA TYR A 48 -14.23 3.81 -2.26
C TYR A 48 -14.02 5.32 -2.26
N LYS A 49 -14.59 6.03 -1.27
CA LYS A 49 -14.60 7.50 -1.26
C LYS A 49 -13.30 8.10 -0.75
N LYS A 50 -12.58 7.41 0.13
CA LYS A 50 -11.32 7.89 0.72
C LYS A 50 -10.09 7.41 -0.05
N VAL A 51 -10.28 6.60 -1.10
CA VAL A 51 -9.18 5.94 -1.82
C VAL A 51 -8.71 6.81 -2.99
N THR A 52 -7.40 6.99 -3.09
CA THR A 52 -6.71 7.54 -4.26
C THR A 52 -5.69 6.51 -4.76
N GLN A 53 -5.63 6.29 -6.07
CA GLN A 53 -4.71 5.32 -6.67
C GLN A 53 -3.44 6.01 -7.16
N LEU A 54 -2.30 5.64 -6.58
CA LEU A 54 -0.98 5.98 -7.11
C LEU A 54 -0.58 4.87 -8.09
N VAL A 55 -0.61 5.19 -9.39
CA VAL A 55 -0.32 4.21 -10.45
C VAL A 55 1.16 4.24 -10.81
N ILE A 56 1.88 3.20 -10.41
CA ILE A 56 3.32 3.01 -10.68
C ILE A 56 3.52 1.57 -11.15
N ASP A 57 4.08 1.39 -12.34
CA ASP A 57 4.26 0.07 -12.97
C ASP A 57 5.35 -0.77 -12.28
N ASP A 58 6.42 -0.14 -11.82
CA ASP A 58 7.47 -0.71 -10.99
C ASP A 58 7.49 -0.09 -9.59
N PHE A 59 7.14 -0.87 -8.57
CA PHE A 59 7.03 -0.39 -7.20
C PHE A 59 8.39 -0.02 -6.59
N LEU A 60 9.50 -0.43 -7.20
CA LEU A 60 10.84 0.04 -6.80
C LEU A 60 11.08 1.52 -7.17
N LEU A 61 10.20 2.12 -7.97
CA LEU A 61 10.23 3.56 -8.28
C LEU A 61 9.52 4.43 -7.22
N LEU A 62 8.85 3.82 -6.25
CA LEU A 62 8.36 4.56 -5.08
C LEU A 62 9.52 5.29 -4.42
N ASN A 63 9.29 6.53 -4.01
CA ASN A 63 10.30 7.37 -3.39
C ASN A 63 9.78 8.05 -2.12
N ASP A 64 10.66 8.83 -1.49
CA ASP A 64 10.39 9.57 -0.26
C ASP A 64 9.18 10.51 -0.35
N GLU A 65 8.94 11.11 -1.51
CA GLU A 65 7.84 12.06 -1.73
C GLU A 65 6.50 11.33 -1.78
N ASP A 66 6.46 10.15 -2.41
CA ASP A 66 5.24 9.33 -2.55
C ASP A 66 4.71 8.87 -1.18
N VAL A 67 5.61 8.54 -0.26
CA VAL A 67 5.24 8.09 1.10
C VAL A 67 5.06 9.26 2.07
N ASN A 68 5.50 10.47 1.72
CA ASN A 68 5.46 11.62 2.60
C ASN A 68 4.02 12.02 2.99
N GLY A 69 3.85 12.50 4.23
CA GLY A 69 2.55 12.96 4.73
C GLY A 69 1.56 11.85 5.07
N HIS A 70 1.90 10.58 4.86
CA HIS A 70 1.15 9.45 5.40
C HIS A 70 1.53 9.26 6.87
N THR A 71 0.55 8.85 7.69
CA THR A 71 0.80 8.54 9.10
C THR A 71 0.84 7.04 9.34
N HIS A 72 0.28 6.24 8.43
CA HIS A 72 0.29 4.79 8.50
C HIS A 72 0.70 4.17 7.16
N ALA A 73 1.43 3.07 7.21
CA ALA A 73 1.83 2.32 6.03
C ALA A 73 1.50 0.83 6.21
N PHE A 74 0.95 0.22 5.17
CA PHE A 74 0.59 -1.19 5.18
C PHE A 74 1.15 -1.89 3.95
N SER A 75 1.89 -2.98 4.14
CA SER A 75 2.21 -3.88 3.06
C SER A 75 1.33 -5.12 3.08
N CYS A 76 0.55 -5.27 2.01
CA CYS A 76 -0.20 -6.48 1.69
C CYS A 76 0.37 -7.15 0.42
N LEU A 77 1.61 -6.81 0.05
CA LEU A 77 2.30 -7.47 -1.05
C LEU A 77 2.72 -8.87 -0.63
N GLY A 78 2.32 -9.83 -1.44
CA GLY A 78 2.81 -11.18 -1.38
C GLY A 78 2.39 -11.95 -2.60
N THR A 79 3.15 -12.99 -2.93
CA THR A 79 2.74 -13.95 -3.93
C THR A 79 2.94 -15.35 -3.38
N THR A 80 2.47 -16.36 -4.11
CA THR A 80 2.83 -17.74 -3.79
C THR A 80 3.92 -18.17 -4.76
N LEU A 81 4.78 -19.11 -4.34
CA LEU A 81 5.77 -19.68 -5.26
C LEU A 81 5.12 -20.22 -6.54
N LYS A 82 3.88 -20.73 -6.44
CA LYS A 82 3.07 -21.18 -7.57
C LYS A 82 2.73 -20.05 -8.54
N ILE A 83 2.28 -18.90 -8.04
CA ILE A 83 1.94 -17.72 -8.86
C ILE A 83 3.21 -17.05 -9.40
N ALA A 84 4.26 -16.93 -8.58
CA ALA A 84 5.54 -16.39 -9.01
C ALA A 84 6.20 -17.25 -10.10
N GLY A 85 6.06 -18.57 -10.03
CA GLY A 85 6.60 -19.53 -11.00
C GLY A 85 8.13 -19.68 -10.97
N SER A 86 8.85 -18.94 -10.11
CA SER A 86 10.26 -19.17 -9.81
C SER A 86 10.62 -18.59 -8.44
N LYS A 87 11.67 -19.13 -7.80
CA LYS A 87 12.18 -18.60 -6.53
C LYS A 87 12.67 -17.15 -6.66
N GLN A 88 13.27 -16.80 -7.79
CA GLN A 88 13.76 -15.45 -8.04
C GLN A 88 12.61 -14.44 -8.13
N ARG A 89 11.54 -14.75 -8.87
CA ARG A 89 10.37 -13.87 -8.96
C ARG A 89 9.58 -13.80 -7.66
N PHE A 90 9.57 -14.90 -6.90
CA PHE A 90 9.01 -14.92 -5.56
C PHE A 90 9.80 -13.96 -4.64
N TYR A 91 11.12 -14.07 -4.62
CA TYR A 91 11.98 -13.18 -3.83
C TYR A 91 11.84 -11.70 -4.22
N ALA A 92 11.79 -11.40 -5.51
CA ALA A 92 11.59 -10.02 -5.97
C ALA A 92 10.29 -9.39 -5.45
N VAL A 93 9.20 -10.16 -5.40
CA VAL A 93 7.90 -9.65 -4.94
C VAL A 93 7.78 -9.68 -3.41
N ASP A 94 8.06 -10.82 -2.79
CA ASP A 94 7.84 -11.02 -1.35
C ASP A 94 8.91 -10.37 -0.48
N TYR A 95 10.12 -10.12 -1.01
CA TYR A 95 11.21 -9.50 -0.26
C TYR A 95 11.62 -8.14 -0.83
N GLU A 96 12.08 -8.05 -2.08
CA GLU A 96 12.74 -6.82 -2.57
C GLU A 96 11.83 -5.60 -2.52
N ILE A 97 10.59 -5.72 -3.04
CA ILE A 97 9.63 -4.60 -3.01
C ILE A 97 9.22 -4.26 -1.56
N ASN A 98 9.04 -5.27 -0.71
CA ASN A 98 8.69 -5.05 0.70
C ASN A 98 9.81 -4.35 1.47
N ALA A 99 11.07 -4.73 1.22
CA ALA A 99 12.24 -4.12 1.83
C ALA A 99 12.40 -2.66 1.38
N HIS A 100 12.24 -2.38 0.08
CA HIS A 100 12.25 -1.02 -0.46
C HIS A 100 11.18 -0.15 0.20
N PHE A 101 9.94 -0.64 0.28
CA PHE A 101 8.86 0.10 0.93
C PHE A 101 9.11 0.36 2.41
N ALA A 102 9.66 -0.63 3.15
CA ALA A 102 10.05 -0.46 4.54
C ALA A 102 11.15 0.60 4.70
N ASP A 103 12.14 0.62 3.81
CA ASP A 103 13.25 1.56 3.82
C ASP A 103 12.76 3.01 3.69
N LEU A 104 11.77 3.25 2.82
CA LEU A 104 11.15 4.56 2.62
C LEU A 104 10.39 5.08 3.86
N ILE A 105 9.83 4.21 4.69
CA ILE A 105 8.94 4.63 5.80
C ILE A 105 9.64 4.67 7.17
N GLN A 106 10.77 3.97 7.33
CA GLN A 106 11.42 3.75 8.63
C GLN A 106 11.77 5.06 9.38
N ASP A 107 12.14 6.11 8.65
CA ASP A 107 12.61 7.38 9.22
C ASP A 107 11.52 8.47 9.27
N LYS A 108 10.28 8.15 8.90
CA LYS A 108 9.22 9.16 8.64
C LYS A 108 8.16 9.30 9.74
N HIS A 109 8.40 8.76 10.95
CA HIS A 109 7.40 8.72 12.04
C HIS A 109 6.05 8.11 11.61
N ILE A 110 6.10 7.16 10.66
CA ILE A 110 4.96 6.44 10.16
C ILE A 110 4.71 5.23 11.07
N HIS A 111 3.46 5.03 11.49
CA HIS A 111 3.05 3.81 12.17
C HIS A 111 2.84 2.68 11.14
N PHE A 112 3.44 1.52 11.37
CA PHE A 112 3.40 0.37 10.45
C PHE A 112 2.94 -0.90 11.16
#